data_AF-A0A0B6D3B3-F1
#
_entry.id   AF-A0A0B6D3B3-F1
#
_cell.length_a   1.000
_cell.length_b   1.000
_cell.length_c   1.000
_cell.angle_alpha   90.00
_cell.angle_beta   90.00
_cell.angle_gamma   90.00
#
_symmetry.space_group_name_H-M   'P 1'
#
loop_
_entity.id
_entity.type
_entity.pdbx_description
1 polymer ?
#
loop_
_entity_poly.entity_id
_entity_poly.type
_entity_poly.pdbx_seq_one_letter_code
_entity_poly.pdbx_strand_id
1 'polypeptide(L)'
;MRKLSLIFLTLTTSLTELCYADARSQIIIENNCSVPISFSISPGNSTGKAINSQVLDANQYINVGQYTNDKFVDYNSTIDINFHSENLQHSGSIQYNLKNGWTINNANFNNLNGDIAIEHQNNDFNYSWHSYTTTLKYRIPIFTISACPKFTNPQNSKLKDIERILIFGDSLSDTGNLYGYTNGIIPRSTPYYRGMFSNGSVWTTMLSGTLENKIPISNYAVGGATAVFEPSWTDLGLPYTIGTELQAYSLDDGAHDTAKNLAIFFIGANDYLTISANQDPNSLKNIATEVTDKIIAAIKTVNAQKTLVIGLPNLGLTPESKNIGNQNLLKEVSSLHNQILKQFAEDQTNTEFVDMNPIFEMLVNDTDNFNKKYHTSISPSKTNQSCWSGGYFSYNPDGLNSKEFYENLLRGNPKTILLQESENISSGELDMNKIPLNPDITSAILAAETGKLCDNPQEYIFWDGVHPTYQVHKALFEYIANEYLGINI
;
A
#
# COMPACT_ATOMS: atom_id res chain seq x y z
N MET A 1 63.46 37.89 1.10
CA MET A 1 62.75 38.78 0.14
C MET A 1 61.95 37.91 -0.83
N ARG A 2 60.64 38.16 -0.92
CA ARG A 2 59.69 37.86 -2.02
C ARG A 2 60.00 36.71 -3.01
N LYS A 3 59.04 35.79 -3.13
CA LYS A 3 58.19 35.57 -4.34
C LYS A 3 57.08 34.56 -4.01
N LEU A 4 55.88 35.04 -3.65
CA LEU A 4 54.65 34.87 -4.45
C LEU A 4 54.84 34.33 -5.88
N SER A 5 54.19 33.19 -6.16
CA SER A 5 53.18 32.99 -7.23
C SER A 5 53.18 31.53 -7.70
N LEU A 6 52.16 30.75 -7.30
CA LEU A 6 51.29 29.94 -8.18
C LEU A 6 50.25 29.20 -7.31
N ILE A 7 49.13 29.88 -7.08
CA ILE A 7 47.83 29.28 -6.81
C ILE A 7 47.17 29.10 -8.19
N PHE A 8 46.31 28.08 -8.32
CA PHE A 8 45.45 27.77 -9.49
C PHE A 8 46.14 27.08 -10.67
N LEU A 9 46.13 25.74 -10.67
CA LEU A 9 45.57 24.88 -11.74
C LEU A 9 46.04 23.44 -11.49
N THR A 10 45.12 22.56 -11.09
CA THR A 10 45.01 21.14 -11.50
C THR A 10 44.03 20.43 -10.57
N LEU A 11 42.76 20.85 -10.60
CA LEU A 11 41.65 20.05 -10.07
C LEU A 11 40.40 20.31 -10.90
N THR A 12 40.53 20.23 -12.22
CA THR A 12 39.42 20.37 -13.17
C THR A 12 39.70 19.46 -14.34
N THR A 13 39.07 18.27 -14.34
CA THR A 13 38.55 17.52 -15.51
C THR A 13 38.51 16.00 -15.23
N SER A 14 37.64 15.56 -14.32
CA SER A 14 37.06 14.19 -14.33
C SER A 14 36.03 13.95 -13.19
N LEU A 15 35.31 14.99 -12.78
CA LEU A 15 34.18 14.90 -11.83
C LEU A 15 33.05 15.80 -12.37
N THR A 16 32.54 15.46 -13.54
CA THR A 16 31.35 16.11 -14.13
C THR A 16 30.33 15.07 -14.59
N GLU A 17 30.21 13.97 -13.85
CA GLU A 17 28.87 13.41 -13.62
C GLU A 17 28.40 14.03 -12.31
N LEU A 18 27.98 15.29 -12.40
CA LEU A 18 27.19 15.92 -11.35
C LEU A 18 25.98 15.01 -11.15
N CYS A 19 25.89 14.38 -9.98
CA CYS A 19 24.68 13.70 -9.54
C CYS A 19 23.59 14.80 -9.53
N TYR A 20 22.75 14.85 -10.56
CA TYR A 20 21.64 15.79 -10.61
C TYR A 20 20.66 15.31 -9.55
N ALA A 21 20.69 15.92 -8.37
CA ALA A 21 19.59 15.80 -7.43
C ALA A 21 18.40 16.42 -8.14
N ASP A 22 17.39 15.62 -8.41
CA ASP A 22 16.09 16.09 -8.85
C ASP A 22 15.00 15.50 -7.94
N ALA A 23 13.98 16.31 -7.66
CA ALA A 23 12.80 15.85 -6.97
C ALA A 23 11.75 15.45 -8.01
N ARG A 24 11.30 14.20 -7.96
CA ARG A 24 10.30 13.65 -8.88
C ARG A 24 9.07 13.20 -8.10
N SER A 25 7.89 13.45 -8.64
CA SER A 25 6.64 12.88 -8.13
C SER A 25 5.67 12.61 -9.28
N GLN A 26 4.71 11.72 -9.10
CA GLN A 26 3.55 11.60 -9.99
C GLN A 26 2.29 12.10 -9.31
N ILE A 27 1.29 12.44 -10.12
CA ILE A 27 -0.01 12.91 -9.62
C ILE A 27 -1.11 12.01 -10.19
N ILE A 28 -1.98 11.55 -9.30
CA ILE A 28 -3.28 10.98 -9.63
C ILE A 28 -4.32 12.06 -9.35
N ILE A 29 -5.24 12.28 -10.28
CA ILE A 29 -6.45 13.09 -10.05
C ILE A 29 -7.66 12.17 -10.06
N GLU A 30 -8.61 12.42 -9.17
CA GLU A 30 -9.86 11.66 -9.09
C GLU A 30 -11.08 12.55 -8.91
N ASN A 31 -12.20 12.13 -9.48
CA ASN A 31 -13.48 12.80 -9.38
C ASN A 31 -14.41 12.02 -8.44
N ASN A 32 -14.62 12.45 -7.20
CA ASN A 32 -15.64 11.86 -6.32
C ASN A 32 -16.98 12.61 -6.38
N CYS A 33 -17.11 13.62 -7.26
CA CYS A 33 -18.38 14.31 -7.49
C CYS A 33 -19.35 13.40 -8.26
N SER A 34 -20.65 13.66 -8.13
CA SER A 34 -21.71 12.96 -8.88
C SER A 34 -21.85 13.42 -10.34
N VAL A 35 -21.06 14.41 -10.75
CA VAL A 35 -21.06 15.03 -12.08
C VAL A 35 -19.65 15.02 -12.67
N PRO A 36 -19.52 15.07 -14.01
CA PRO A 36 -18.21 15.25 -14.63
C PRO A 36 -17.54 16.56 -14.17
N ILE A 37 -16.22 16.51 -14.00
CA ILE A 37 -15.40 17.68 -13.67
C ILE A 37 -14.24 17.80 -14.65
N SER A 38 -13.80 19.04 -14.87
CA SER A 38 -12.61 19.35 -15.66
C SER A 38 -11.48 19.78 -14.75
N PHE A 39 -10.40 19.01 -14.73
CA PHE A 39 -9.14 19.38 -14.09
C PHE A 39 -8.26 20.19 -15.02
N SER A 40 -7.55 21.16 -14.45
CA SER A 40 -6.45 21.88 -15.10
C SER A 40 -5.22 21.83 -14.20
N ILE A 41 -4.05 21.61 -14.80
CA ILE A 41 -2.77 21.53 -14.11
C ILE A 41 -1.77 22.45 -14.81
N SER A 42 -1.32 23.46 -14.08
CA SER A 42 -0.25 24.37 -14.49
C SER A 42 1.05 23.93 -13.83
N PRO A 43 2.03 23.35 -14.56
CA PRO A 43 3.25 22.80 -13.99
C PRO A 43 4.21 23.88 -13.47
N GLY A 44 3.92 25.16 -13.71
CA GLY A 44 4.79 26.28 -13.38
C GLY A 44 6.17 26.13 -14.02
N ASN A 45 7.19 26.06 -13.17
CA ASN A 45 8.59 25.87 -13.55
C ASN A 45 9.06 24.40 -13.46
N SER A 46 8.17 23.44 -13.20
CA SER A 46 8.49 22.00 -13.26
C SER A 46 8.47 21.46 -14.69
N THR A 47 9.05 20.28 -14.92
CA THR A 47 9.12 19.64 -16.26
C THR A 47 7.86 18.85 -16.66
N GLY A 48 6.80 18.86 -15.84
CA GLY A 48 5.59 18.05 -16.04
C GLY A 48 4.64 18.58 -17.13
N LYS A 49 3.67 17.74 -17.54
CA LYS A 49 2.71 18.09 -18.59
C LYS A 49 1.72 19.17 -18.09
N ALA A 50 1.58 20.23 -18.88
CA ALA A 50 0.48 21.18 -18.71
C ALA A 50 -0.84 20.57 -19.20
N ILE A 51 -1.87 20.65 -18.36
CA ILE A 51 -3.20 20.14 -18.65
C ILE A 51 -4.16 21.32 -18.64
N ASN A 52 -4.63 21.73 -19.81
CA ASN A 52 -5.61 22.81 -19.91
C ASN A 52 -7.00 22.35 -19.49
N SER A 53 -7.35 21.10 -19.82
CA SER A 53 -8.60 20.45 -19.45
C SER A 53 -8.42 18.95 -19.55
N GLN A 54 -8.60 18.25 -18.43
CA GLN A 54 -8.77 16.81 -18.35
C GLN A 54 -10.14 16.55 -17.72
N VAL A 55 -11.09 16.12 -18.53
CA VAL A 55 -12.43 15.77 -18.03
C VAL A 55 -12.36 14.37 -17.42
N LEU A 56 -12.91 14.25 -16.22
CA LEU A 56 -13.17 12.97 -15.56
C LEU A 56 -14.67 12.89 -15.29
N ASP A 57 -15.31 11.83 -15.76
CA ASP A 57 -16.68 11.51 -15.36
C ASP A 57 -16.71 11.16 -13.87
N ALA A 58 -17.91 11.12 -13.30
CA ALA A 58 -18.10 10.76 -11.90
C ALA A 58 -17.37 9.44 -11.56
N ASN A 59 -16.57 9.48 -10.50
CA ASN A 59 -15.81 8.36 -9.93
C ASN A 59 -14.66 7.80 -10.78
N GLN A 60 -14.25 8.54 -11.82
CA GLN A 60 -13.02 8.23 -12.53
C GLN A 60 -11.79 8.81 -11.82
N TYR A 61 -10.65 8.18 -12.06
CA TYR A 61 -9.34 8.72 -11.71
C TYR A 61 -8.35 8.43 -12.83
N ILE A 62 -7.30 9.24 -12.93
CA ILE A 62 -6.21 9.03 -13.88
C ILE A 62 -4.89 9.48 -13.28
N ASN A 63 -3.82 8.74 -13.56
CA ASN A 63 -2.47 9.21 -13.33
C ASN A 63 -2.07 10.17 -14.46
N VAL A 64 -1.92 11.45 -14.15
CA VAL A 64 -1.58 12.51 -15.12
C VAL A 64 -0.09 12.57 -15.45
N GLY A 65 0.72 11.74 -14.80
CA GLY A 65 2.13 11.56 -15.07
C GLY A 65 3.05 12.24 -14.07
N GLN A 66 4.32 12.33 -14.47
CA GLN A 66 5.41 12.78 -13.62
C GLN A 66 5.63 14.29 -13.70
N TYR A 67 5.94 14.90 -12.56
CA TYR A 67 6.41 16.26 -12.39
C TYR A 67 7.79 16.20 -11.75
N THR A 68 8.74 16.98 -12.29
CA THR A 68 10.12 17.00 -11.80
C THR A 68 10.59 18.42 -11.56
N ASN A 69 11.30 18.60 -10.45
CA ASN A 69 12.12 19.76 -10.18
C ASN A 69 13.58 19.35 -10.29
N ASP A 70 14.20 19.71 -11.41
CA ASP A 70 15.58 19.37 -11.79
C ASP A 70 16.58 20.51 -11.54
N LYS A 71 16.13 21.61 -10.91
CA LYS A 71 16.97 22.77 -10.64
C LYS A 71 17.82 22.53 -9.41
N PHE A 72 19.10 22.87 -9.52
CA PHE A 72 20.10 22.66 -8.48
C PHE A 72 19.85 23.57 -7.27
N VAL A 73 19.77 22.95 -6.07
CA VAL A 73 19.77 23.57 -4.72
C VAL A 73 18.54 24.43 -4.37
N ASP A 74 17.74 23.93 -3.41
CA ASP A 74 16.68 24.65 -2.69
C ASP A 74 15.64 25.35 -3.58
N TYR A 75 15.51 24.90 -4.82
CA TYR A 75 14.53 25.42 -5.74
C TYR A 75 13.16 24.82 -5.44
N ASN A 76 12.12 25.64 -5.46
CA ASN A 76 10.75 25.19 -5.32
C ASN A 76 10.06 25.22 -6.68
N SER A 77 9.46 24.09 -7.06
CA SER A 77 8.56 24.03 -8.19
C SER A 77 7.12 24.07 -7.75
N THR A 78 6.42 25.12 -8.16
CA THR A 78 5.00 25.30 -7.83
C THR A 78 4.15 24.82 -8.99
N ILE A 79 3.26 23.88 -8.69
CA ILE A 79 2.31 23.25 -9.61
C ILE A 79 0.92 23.61 -9.10
N ASP A 80 0.15 24.36 -9.89
CA ASP A 80 -1.20 24.75 -9.51
C ASP A 80 -2.22 23.80 -10.16
N ILE A 81 -3.09 23.24 -9.34
CA ILE A 81 -4.06 22.22 -9.75
C ILE A 81 -5.45 22.71 -9.39
N ASN A 82 -6.31 22.82 -10.39
CA ASN A 82 -7.67 23.33 -10.22
C ASN A 82 -8.66 22.38 -10.86
N PHE A 83 -9.88 22.35 -10.36
CA PHE A 83 -10.99 21.71 -11.05
C PHE A 83 -12.27 22.55 -10.94
N HIS A 84 -13.20 22.28 -11.86
CA HIS A 84 -14.55 22.80 -11.80
C HIS A 84 -15.53 21.83 -12.47
N SER A 85 -16.78 21.81 -12.00
CA SER A 85 -17.91 21.24 -12.73
C SER A 85 -18.41 22.23 -13.80
N GLU A 86 -19.12 21.74 -14.83
CA GLU A 86 -19.63 22.57 -15.94
C GLU A 86 -20.53 23.73 -15.45
N ASN A 87 -21.34 23.48 -14.42
CA ASN A 87 -22.23 24.46 -13.79
C ASN A 87 -21.56 25.29 -12.67
N LEU A 88 -20.26 25.09 -12.41
CA LEU A 88 -19.49 25.70 -11.31
C LEU A 88 -20.06 25.46 -9.90
N GLN A 89 -20.93 24.46 -9.74
CA GLN A 89 -21.43 24.05 -8.43
C GLN A 89 -20.30 23.49 -7.56
N HIS A 90 -19.38 22.75 -8.16
CA HIS A 90 -18.19 22.22 -7.51
C HIS A 90 -16.96 22.85 -8.14
N SER A 91 -16.05 23.30 -7.30
CA SER A 91 -14.74 23.78 -7.73
C SER A 91 -13.75 23.63 -6.60
N GLY A 92 -12.48 23.54 -6.95
CA GLY A 92 -11.42 23.56 -5.97
C GLY A 92 -10.06 23.83 -6.58
N SER A 93 -9.13 24.25 -5.74
CA SER A 93 -7.77 24.57 -6.12
C SER A 93 -6.79 24.13 -5.04
N ILE A 94 -5.65 23.61 -5.44
CA ILE A 94 -4.54 23.24 -4.55
C ILE A 94 -3.22 23.67 -5.17
N GLN A 95 -2.32 24.16 -4.33
CA GLN A 95 -0.97 24.49 -4.74
C GLN A 95 -0.01 23.41 -4.26
N TYR A 96 0.66 22.76 -5.21
CA TYR A 96 1.66 21.74 -4.94
C TYR A 96 3.07 22.30 -5.13
N ASN A 97 3.83 22.35 -4.03
CA ASN A 97 5.22 22.79 -3.99
C ASN A 97 6.17 21.58 -3.92
N LEU A 98 6.82 21.27 -5.04
CA LEU A 98 7.81 20.22 -5.19
C LEU A 98 9.22 20.80 -4.98
N LYS A 99 9.80 20.55 -3.81
CA LYS A 99 11.12 21.04 -3.42
C LYS A 99 12.19 19.97 -3.64
N ASN A 100 13.20 20.34 -4.43
CA ASN A 100 14.43 19.59 -4.60
C ASN A 100 15.46 20.02 -3.54
N GLY A 101 15.62 19.20 -2.51
CA GLY A 101 16.57 19.48 -1.43
C GLY A 101 17.82 18.61 -1.54
N TRP A 102 18.91 19.08 -0.93
CA TRP A 102 20.23 18.44 -1.05
C TRP A 102 20.26 17.02 -0.48
N THR A 103 19.68 16.83 0.70
CA THR A 103 19.56 15.53 1.35
C THR A 103 18.17 14.94 1.23
N ILE A 104 17.14 15.79 1.20
CA ILE A 104 15.74 15.38 1.27
C ILE A 104 14.88 16.26 0.38
N ASN A 105 14.02 15.62 -0.41
CA ASN A 105 12.98 16.30 -1.17
C ASN A 105 11.74 16.47 -0.32
N ASN A 106 10.95 17.47 -0.67
CA ASN A 106 9.68 17.72 0.00
C ASN A 106 8.58 17.98 -1.03
N ALA A 107 7.39 17.50 -0.72
CA ALA A 107 6.15 17.80 -1.40
C ALA A 107 5.25 18.48 -0.37
N ASN A 108 4.94 19.76 -0.59
CA ASN A 108 4.05 20.52 0.29
C ASN A 108 2.81 20.93 -0.51
N PHE A 109 1.66 20.43 -0.11
CA PHE A 109 0.37 20.75 -0.69
C PHE A 109 -0.34 21.73 0.23
N ASN A 110 -0.47 22.97 -0.22
CA ASN A 110 -0.95 24.10 0.57
C ASN A 110 -2.06 24.83 -0.19
N ASN A 111 -2.70 25.79 0.48
CA ASN A 111 -3.73 26.66 -0.12
C ASN A 111 -4.89 25.86 -0.73
N LEU A 112 -5.29 24.76 -0.08
CA LEU A 112 -6.48 24.00 -0.46
C LEU A 112 -7.70 24.91 -0.33
N ASN A 113 -8.49 25.02 -1.39
CA ASN A 113 -9.71 25.80 -1.42
C ASN A 113 -10.80 25.06 -2.19
N GLY A 114 -12.05 25.19 -1.72
CA GLY A 114 -13.21 24.50 -2.30
C GLY A 114 -13.23 23.01 -2.00
N ASP A 115 -13.88 22.27 -2.89
CA ASP A 115 -14.17 20.84 -2.73
C ASP A 115 -12.97 19.97 -3.14
N ILE A 116 -11.78 20.24 -2.60
CA ILE A 116 -10.54 19.54 -2.97
C ILE A 116 -9.85 18.89 -1.76
N ALA A 117 -9.26 17.72 -1.98
CA ALA A 117 -8.45 17.03 -1.00
C ALA A 117 -7.15 16.50 -1.62
N ILE A 118 -6.18 16.23 -0.77
CA ILE A 118 -4.92 15.56 -1.07
C ILE A 118 -4.83 14.34 -0.17
N GLU A 119 -4.53 13.17 -0.73
CA GLU A 119 -4.44 11.91 0.03
C GLU A 119 -5.71 11.67 0.90
N HIS A 120 -6.87 12.00 0.33
CA HIS A 120 -8.18 11.92 1.00
C HIS A 120 -8.30 12.78 2.27
N GLN A 121 -7.51 13.85 2.39
CA GLN A 121 -7.53 14.80 3.51
C GLN A 121 -7.74 16.25 3.01
N ASN A 122 -8.46 17.07 3.78
CA ASN A 122 -8.78 18.48 3.45
C ASN A 122 -7.88 19.50 4.17
N ASN A 123 -6.72 19.08 4.65
CA ASN A 123 -5.74 19.92 5.30
C ASN A 123 -4.44 19.96 4.50
N ASP A 124 -3.59 20.94 4.80
CA ASP A 124 -2.23 21.01 4.25
C ASP A 124 -1.52 19.67 4.49
N PHE A 125 -0.81 19.20 3.47
CA PHE A 125 -0.14 17.90 3.47
C PHE A 125 1.31 18.05 3.08
N ASN A 126 2.20 17.49 3.90
CA ASN A 126 3.64 17.52 3.68
C ASN A 126 4.19 16.11 3.64
N TYR A 127 5.04 15.84 2.67
CA TYR A 127 5.71 14.55 2.53
C TYR A 127 7.17 14.73 2.13
N SER A 128 8.06 13.99 2.78
CA SER A 128 9.50 14.07 2.54
C SER A 128 10.07 12.72 2.13
N TRP A 129 10.99 12.71 1.16
CA TRP A 129 11.66 11.49 0.71
C TRP A 129 13.07 11.78 0.22
N HIS A 130 13.86 10.73 0.08
CA HIS A 130 15.20 10.82 -0.49
C HIS A 130 15.15 10.34 -1.94
N SER A 131 15.69 11.13 -2.89
CA SER A 131 15.82 10.73 -4.29
C SER A 131 16.87 9.63 -4.50
N TYR A 132 17.77 9.45 -3.54
CA TYR A 132 18.86 8.49 -3.64
C TYR A 132 18.65 7.34 -2.68
N THR A 133 18.47 6.15 -3.23
CA THR A 133 18.72 4.90 -2.51
C THR A 133 20.16 4.46 -2.77
N THR A 134 20.66 3.52 -1.97
CA THR A 134 21.95 2.84 -2.20
C THR A 134 22.03 2.11 -3.54
N THR A 135 20.91 2.03 -4.27
CA THR A 135 20.77 1.42 -5.61
C THR A 135 20.63 2.44 -6.74
N LEU A 136 20.90 3.74 -6.50
CA LEU A 136 20.82 4.82 -7.52
C LEU A 136 19.45 4.94 -8.21
N LYS A 137 18.38 4.41 -7.61
CA LYS A 137 17.01 4.52 -8.13
C LYS A 137 16.23 5.59 -7.37
N TYR A 138 15.52 6.44 -8.13
CA TYR A 138 14.65 7.47 -7.60
C TYR A 138 13.41 6.84 -6.95
N ARG A 139 13.18 7.09 -5.66
CA ARG A 139 11.84 6.94 -5.09
C ARG A 139 10.98 8.06 -5.65
N ILE A 140 10.01 7.72 -6.49
CA ILE A 140 9.07 8.69 -7.08
C ILE A 140 7.74 8.55 -6.33
N PRO A 141 7.45 9.38 -5.32
CA PRO A 141 6.14 9.37 -4.68
C PRO A 141 5.05 9.70 -5.70
N ILE A 142 3.87 9.12 -5.49
CA ILE A 142 2.66 9.41 -6.25
C ILE A 142 1.68 10.05 -5.28
N PHE A 143 1.03 11.15 -5.67
CA PHE A 143 0.07 11.86 -4.83
C PHE A 143 -1.32 11.88 -5.46
N THR A 144 -2.35 11.60 -4.68
CA THR A 144 -3.75 11.58 -5.14
C THR A 144 -4.47 12.86 -4.75
N ILE A 145 -4.99 13.57 -5.74
CA ILE A 145 -5.80 14.78 -5.55
C ILE A 145 -7.25 14.45 -5.91
N SER A 146 -8.14 14.69 -4.96
CA SER A 146 -9.55 14.31 -5.05
C SER A 146 -10.42 15.55 -5.13
N ALA A 147 -11.33 15.57 -6.10
CA ALA A 147 -12.45 16.50 -6.11
C ALA A 147 -13.66 15.92 -5.36
N CYS A 148 -14.43 16.77 -4.70
CA CYS A 148 -15.57 16.43 -3.85
C CYS A 148 -15.22 15.34 -2.81
N PRO A 149 -14.21 15.54 -1.95
CA PRO A 149 -13.88 14.57 -0.92
C PRO A 149 -15.05 14.32 0.03
N LYS A 150 -15.19 13.08 0.46
CA LYS A 150 -16.21 12.66 1.42
C LYS A 150 -15.58 12.54 2.81
N PHE A 151 -16.07 13.35 3.74
CA PHE A 151 -15.70 13.29 5.15
C PHE A 151 -16.90 12.87 5.98
N THR A 152 -16.66 12.19 7.10
CA THR A 152 -17.73 11.75 7.99
C THR A 152 -17.38 11.97 9.44
N ASN A 153 -18.38 12.45 10.19
CA ASN A 153 -18.34 12.52 11.63
C ASN A 153 -18.65 11.12 12.24
N PRO A 154 -17.70 10.50 12.96
CA PRO A 154 -17.87 9.16 13.52
C PRO A 154 -18.94 9.09 14.65
N GLN A 155 -19.41 10.23 15.17
CA GLN A 155 -20.39 10.26 16.26
C GLN A 155 -21.77 9.73 15.85
N ASN A 156 -22.07 9.70 14.56
CA ASN A 156 -23.32 9.16 14.01
C ASN A 156 -23.17 7.72 13.46
N SER A 157 -22.07 7.04 13.78
CA SER A 157 -21.73 5.72 13.24
C SER A 157 -21.53 4.69 14.36
N LYS A 158 -21.14 3.46 14.00
CA LYS A 158 -20.73 2.43 14.97
C LYS A 158 -19.43 2.82 15.71
N LEU A 159 -18.78 3.92 15.35
CA LEU A 159 -17.55 4.45 15.95
C LEU A 159 -17.77 5.47 17.08
N LYS A 160 -19.01 5.79 17.47
CA LYS A 160 -19.33 6.86 18.44
C LYS A 160 -18.47 6.86 19.72
N ASP A 161 -18.22 5.69 20.29
CA ASP A 161 -17.48 5.51 21.55
C ASP A 161 -16.05 5.00 21.35
N ILE A 162 -15.59 4.94 20.09
CA ILE A 162 -14.26 4.46 19.72
C ILE A 162 -13.28 5.64 19.72
N GLU A 163 -12.21 5.52 20.52
CA GLU A 163 -11.13 6.51 20.58
C GLU A 163 -9.90 6.08 19.79
N ARG A 164 -9.79 4.82 19.34
CA ARG A 164 -8.71 4.35 18.46
C ARG A 164 -9.12 3.13 17.63
N ILE A 165 -8.58 3.04 16.41
CA ILE A 165 -8.71 1.87 15.54
C ILE A 165 -7.36 1.17 15.45
N LEU A 166 -7.34 -0.15 15.64
CA LEU A 166 -6.17 -1.02 15.52
C LEU A 166 -6.38 -1.92 14.31
N ILE A 167 -5.41 -1.98 13.40
CA ILE A 167 -5.52 -2.80 12.18
C ILE A 167 -4.39 -3.81 12.14
N PHE A 168 -4.76 -5.08 12.01
CA PHE A 168 -3.88 -6.24 11.87
C PHE A 168 -4.19 -6.92 10.55
N GLY A 169 -3.16 -7.33 9.80
CA GLY A 169 -3.38 -7.86 8.48
C GLY A 169 -2.16 -7.97 7.59
N ASP A 170 -2.42 -8.22 6.32
CA ASP A 170 -1.39 -8.42 5.32
C ASP A 170 -1.28 -7.27 4.31
N SER A 171 -0.83 -7.57 3.09
CA SER A 171 -0.65 -6.63 1.98
C SER A 171 -1.93 -5.90 1.57
N LEU A 172 -3.12 -6.44 1.86
CA LEU A 172 -4.39 -5.77 1.56
C LEU A 172 -4.66 -4.58 2.48
N SER A 173 -4.01 -4.55 3.64
CA SER A 173 -4.18 -3.52 4.67
C SER A 173 -2.90 -2.72 4.94
N ASP A 174 -1.74 -3.21 4.50
CA ASP A 174 -0.43 -2.58 4.67
C ASP A 174 -0.38 -1.20 3.99
N THR A 175 0.02 -0.19 4.77
CA THR A 175 0.17 1.21 4.34
C THR A 175 1.61 1.59 3.98
N GLY A 176 2.51 0.60 3.87
CA GLY A 176 3.93 0.77 3.58
C GLY A 176 4.86 0.31 4.71
N ASN A 177 4.38 -0.48 5.68
CA ASN A 177 5.16 -1.06 6.77
C ASN A 177 6.25 -2.00 6.23
N LEU A 178 5.91 -2.96 5.35
CA LEU A 178 6.93 -3.82 4.73
C LEU A 178 7.93 -3.00 3.92
N TYR A 179 7.44 -1.98 3.22
CA TYR A 179 8.29 -1.05 2.48
C TYR A 179 9.28 -0.32 3.38
N GLY A 180 8.84 0.12 4.56
CA GLY A 180 9.71 0.66 5.61
C GLY A 180 10.74 -0.36 6.09
N TYR A 181 10.29 -1.55 6.49
CA TYR A 181 11.15 -2.61 7.03
C TYR A 181 12.22 -3.09 6.05
N THR A 182 11.89 -3.08 4.75
CA THR A 182 12.79 -3.48 3.68
C THR A 182 13.59 -2.32 3.09
N ASN A 183 13.59 -1.15 3.73
CA ASN A 183 14.25 0.06 3.23
C ASN A 183 13.86 0.41 1.78
N GLY A 184 12.61 0.17 1.44
CA GLY A 184 11.97 0.51 0.18
C GLY A 184 12.19 -0.49 -0.95
N ILE A 185 12.62 -1.71 -0.63
CA ILE A 185 12.87 -2.76 -1.61
C ILE A 185 11.56 -3.47 -2.01
N ILE A 186 10.64 -3.67 -1.05
CA ILE A 186 9.42 -4.47 -1.24
C ILE A 186 8.19 -3.75 -0.68
N PRO A 187 7.12 -3.56 -1.49
CA PRO A 187 7.12 -3.70 -2.93
C PRO A 187 7.91 -2.55 -3.58
N ARG A 188 8.47 -2.79 -4.77
CA ARG A 188 9.11 -1.72 -5.54
C ARG A 188 8.11 -0.59 -5.84
N SER A 189 8.52 0.66 -5.71
CA SER A 189 7.67 1.81 -6.03
C SER A 189 8.41 2.73 -7.00
N THR A 190 8.03 2.84 -8.28
CA THR A 190 6.88 2.28 -9.04
C THR A 190 7.09 0.80 -9.48
N PRO A 191 6.03 0.06 -9.87
CA PRO A 191 4.66 0.48 -10.21
C PRO A 191 3.68 0.40 -9.03
N TYR A 192 4.10 -0.11 -7.87
CA TYR A 192 3.30 -0.08 -6.64
C TYR A 192 3.27 1.31 -6.01
N TYR A 193 2.15 1.65 -5.39
CA TYR A 193 1.89 2.97 -4.85
C TYR A 193 2.47 3.12 -3.44
N ARG A 194 3.59 3.85 -3.31
CA ARG A 194 4.21 4.24 -2.02
C ARG A 194 4.44 3.06 -1.05
N GLY A 195 4.77 1.88 -1.58
CA GLY A 195 4.99 0.69 -0.77
C GLY A 195 3.72 -0.11 -0.42
N MET A 196 2.55 0.32 -0.91
CA MET A 196 1.30 -0.43 -0.81
C MET A 196 1.17 -1.38 -1.98
N PHE A 197 0.61 -2.56 -1.77
CA PHE A 197 0.44 -3.59 -2.80
C PHE A 197 -0.73 -3.32 -3.75
N SER A 198 -0.80 -2.10 -4.28
CA SER A 198 -1.77 -1.70 -5.29
C SER A 198 -1.21 -0.55 -6.14
N ASN A 199 -2.00 -0.07 -7.10
CA ASN A 199 -1.69 1.12 -7.91
C ASN A 199 -2.21 2.44 -7.33
N GLY A 200 -2.75 2.40 -6.11
CA GLY A 200 -3.23 3.56 -5.35
C GLY A 200 -3.34 3.22 -3.87
N SER A 201 -3.98 4.10 -3.11
CA SER A 201 -4.21 3.94 -1.68
C SER A 201 -5.01 2.67 -1.37
N VAL A 202 -4.59 1.91 -0.36
CA VAL A 202 -5.38 0.79 0.17
C VAL A 202 -6.56 1.30 1.01
N TRP A 203 -7.53 0.42 1.29
CA TRP A 203 -8.77 0.76 2.00
C TRP A 203 -8.54 1.38 3.38
N THR A 204 -7.47 0.99 4.08
CA THR A 204 -7.10 1.51 5.40
C THR A 204 -6.64 2.97 5.34
N THR A 205 -5.93 3.37 4.26
CA THR A 205 -5.55 4.76 4.00
C THR A 205 -6.78 5.62 3.75
N MET A 206 -7.74 5.11 2.96
CA MET A 206 -9.01 5.81 2.70
C MET A 206 -9.84 5.99 3.98
N LEU A 207 -9.94 4.94 4.81
CA LEU A 207 -10.60 5.02 6.11
C LEU A 207 -9.97 6.10 7.01
N SER A 208 -8.65 6.17 7.06
CA SER A 208 -7.93 7.20 7.83
C SER A 208 -8.25 8.62 7.34
N GLY A 209 -8.28 8.84 6.02
CA GLY A 209 -8.54 10.15 5.42
C GLY A 209 -9.96 10.67 5.65
N THR A 210 -10.96 9.78 5.65
CA THR A 210 -12.39 10.17 5.75
C THR A 210 -12.84 10.63 7.15
N LEU A 211 -12.14 10.28 8.23
CA LEU A 211 -12.60 10.54 9.60
C LEU A 211 -12.30 11.99 10.06
N GLU A 212 -13.33 12.83 10.23
CA GLU A 212 -13.20 14.28 10.53
C GLU A 212 -12.43 14.60 11.83
N ASN A 213 -12.61 13.79 12.88
CA ASN A 213 -11.93 13.96 14.17
C ASN A 213 -10.67 13.11 14.30
N LYS A 214 -10.21 12.49 13.18
CA LYS A 214 -9.07 11.57 13.06
C LYS A 214 -8.92 10.68 14.29
N ILE A 215 -9.92 9.81 14.55
CA ILE A 215 -9.74 8.68 15.47
C ILE A 215 -8.40 8.04 15.09
N PRO A 216 -7.38 8.05 15.98
CA PRO A 216 -6.07 7.54 15.63
C PRO A 216 -6.17 6.11 15.12
N ILE A 217 -5.48 5.83 14.01
CA ILE A 217 -5.39 4.49 13.44
C ILE A 217 -3.97 4.00 13.63
N SER A 218 -3.80 2.94 14.42
CA SER A 218 -2.55 2.17 14.49
C SER A 218 -2.66 0.99 13.54
N ASN A 219 -1.92 1.04 12.42
CA ASN A 219 -1.91 -0.03 11.43
C ASN A 219 -0.63 -0.84 11.53
N TYR A 220 -0.75 -2.08 11.99
CA TYR A 220 0.33 -3.03 12.18
C TYR A 220 0.50 -3.99 11.00
N ALA A 221 -0.41 -3.97 10.02
CA ALA A 221 -0.42 -4.90 8.90
C ALA A 221 0.89 -4.87 8.11
N VAL A 222 1.38 -6.04 7.68
CA VAL A 222 2.64 -6.17 6.92
C VAL A 222 2.41 -7.00 5.68
N GLY A 223 2.87 -6.50 4.52
CA GLY A 223 2.82 -7.25 3.28
C GLY A 223 3.40 -8.67 3.40
N GLY A 224 2.62 -9.67 2.98
CA GLY A 224 3.01 -11.08 3.09
C GLY A 224 2.86 -11.70 4.47
N ALA A 225 2.25 -11.02 5.45
CA ALA A 225 2.05 -11.59 6.78
C ALA A 225 1.16 -12.84 6.74
N THR A 226 1.59 -13.90 7.45
CA THR A 226 0.82 -15.13 7.67
C THR A 226 0.27 -15.21 9.10
N ALA A 227 -0.75 -16.02 9.33
CA ALA A 227 -1.17 -16.36 10.68
C ALA A 227 -0.22 -17.40 11.33
N VAL A 228 0.27 -18.35 10.52
CA VAL A 228 1.15 -19.44 10.94
C VAL A 228 2.56 -19.20 10.40
N PHE A 229 3.55 -19.29 11.29
CA PHE A 229 4.97 -19.22 10.93
C PHE A 229 5.46 -20.58 10.43
N GLU A 230 6.10 -20.62 9.26
CA GLU A 230 6.68 -21.83 8.64
C GLU A 230 5.78 -23.07 8.75
N PRO A 231 4.58 -23.07 8.13
CA PRO A 231 3.65 -24.17 8.28
C PRO A 231 4.16 -25.45 7.62
N SER A 232 3.95 -26.62 8.24
CA SER A 232 4.50 -27.90 7.74
C SER A 232 3.88 -28.39 6.42
N TRP A 233 2.78 -27.78 5.97
CA TRP A 233 2.11 -28.12 4.70
C TRP A 233 2.62 -27.32 3.50
N THR A 234 3.58 -26.41 3.71
CA THR A 234 4.20 -25.64 2.65
C THR A 234 5.71 -25.60 2.82
N ASP A 235 6.43 -25.70 1.71
CA ASP A 235 7.89 -25.54 1.71
C ASP A 235 8.31 -24.06 1.82
N LEU A 236 7.34 -23.13 1.76
CA LEU A 236 7.55 -21.69 1.77
C LEU A 236 6.90 -21.05 3.00
N GLY A 237 7.71 -20.79 4.03
CA GLY A 237 7.33 -19.93 5.15
C GLY A 237 7.63 -18.46 4.86
N LEU A 238 6.72 -17.57 5.23
CA LEU A 238 6.93 -16.12 5.17
C LEU A 238 7.33 -15.59 6.56
N PRO A 239 8.26 -14.62 6.62
CA PRO A 239 8.88 -14.24 7.88
C PRO A 239 8.05 -13.30 8.75
N TYR A 240 7.06 -12.62 8.16
CA TYR A 240 6.15 -11.75 8.88
C TYR A 240 4.89 -12.51 9.24
N THR A 241 4.41 -12.31 10.46
CA THR A 241 3.22 -13.00 10.96
C THR A 241 2.37 -12.10 11.83
N ILE A 242 1.13 -12.51 12.09
CA ILE A 242 0.29 -11.84 13.11
C ILE A 242 0.98 -11.75 14.48
N GLY A 243 1.88 -12.69 14.81
CA GLY A 243 2.68 -12.61 16.03
C GLY A 243 3.63 -11.41 16.05
N THR A 244 4.24 -11.07 14.91
CA THR A 244 5.08 -9.86 14.79
C THR A 244 4.27 -8.58 14.89
N GLU A 245 3.03 -8.58 14.39
CA GLU A 245 2.10 -7.45 14.51
C GLU A 245 1.65 -7.25 15.95
N LEU A 246 1.33 -8.33 16.68
CA LEU A 246 1.01 -8.27 18.10
C LEU A 246 2.18 -7.77 18.96
N GLN A 247 3.43 -8.05 18.54
CA GLN A 247 4.61 -7.49 19.19
C GLN A 247 4.73 -5.98 18.93
N ALA A 248 4.44 -5.51 17.71
CA ALA A 248 4.40 -4.08 17.44
C ALA A 248 3.29 -3.38 18.25
N TYR A 249 2.11 -4.02 18.34
CA TYR A 249 1.00 -3.58 19.18
C TYR A 249 1.37 -3.47 20.66
N SER A 250 2.08 -4.46 21.23
CA SER A 250 2.47 -4.42 22.65
C SER A 250 3.38 -3.26 23.00
N LEU A 251 4.06 -2.67 22.00
CA LEU A 251 4.95 -1.51 22.13
C LEU A 251 4.24 -0.17 21.86
N ASP A 252 2.98 -0.14 21.43
CA ASP A 252 2.19 1.10 21.25
C ASP A 252 1.49 1.47 22.56
N ASP A 253 2.15 2.31 23.39
CA ASP A 253 1.67 2.73 24.70
C ASP A 253 0.23 3.30 24.70
N GLY A 254 -0.21 3.89 23.58
CA GLY A 254 -1.55 4.48 23.50
C GLY A 254 -2.64 3.49 23.07
N ALA A 255 -2.28 2.26 22.67
CA ALA A 255 -3.21 1.30 22.08
C ALA A 255 -3.84 0.34 23.10
N HIS A 256 -3.56 0.50 24.40
CA HIS A 256 -3.95 -0.48 25.42
C HIS A 256 -5.24 -0.15 26.18
N ASP A 257 -5.93 0.96 25.87
CA ASP A 257 -7.29 1.21 26.39
C ASP A 257 -8.32 0.39 25.60
N THR A 258 -8.34 -0.91 25.84
CA THR A 258 -9.13 -1.85 25.06
C THR A 258 -10.62 -1.54 25.10
N ALA A 259 -11.12 -0.91 26.18
CA ALA A 259 -12.51 -0.52 26.35
C ALA A 259 -12.98 0.59 25.40
N LYS A 260 -12.06 1.20 24.63
CA LYS A 260 -12.36 2.26 23.65
C LYS A 260 -11.78 1.98 22.26
N ASN A 261 -11.26 0.77 22.05
CA ASN A 261 -10.64 0.39 20.79
C ASN A 261 -11.61 -0.37 19.90
N LEU A 262 -11.50 -0.11 18.60
CA LEU A 262 -11.94 -1.02 17.55
C LEU A 262 -10.71 -1.76 17.02
N ALA A 263 -10.71 -3.09 17.04
CA ALA A 263 -9.71 -3.89 16.34
C ALA A 263 -10.27 -4.44 15.03
N ILE A 264 -9.50 -4.39 13.95
CA ILE A 264 -9.87 -4.96 12.65
C ILE A 264 -8.78 -5.97 12.24
N PHE A 265 -9.19 -7.20 11.96
CA PHE A 265 -8.30 -8.27 11.52
C PHE A 265 -8.64 -8.66 10.08
N PHE A 266 -7.68 -8.58 9.17
CA PHE A 266 -7.82 -9.05 7.80
C PHE A 266 -6.53 -9.76 7.35
N ILE A 267 -6.47 -11.07 7.61
CA ILE A 267 -5.27 -11.89 7.47
C ILE A 267 -5.62 -13.35 7.15
N GLY A 268 -4.65 -14.10 6.64
CA GLY A 268 -4.75 -15.54 6.39
C GLY A 268 -4.66 -15.90 4.90
N ALA A 269 -4.76 -14.91 4.00
CA ALA A 269 -4.63 -15.16 2.56
C ALA A 269 -3.26 -15.73 2.21
N ASN A 270 -2.18 -15.17 2.77
CA ASN A 270 -0.82 -15.62 2.49
C ASN A 270 -0.56 -17.07 2.94
N ASP A 271 -1.18 -17.53 4.03
CA ASP A 271 -1.07 -18.93 4.47
C ASP A 271 -1.58 -19.88 3.37
N TYR A 272 -2.68 -19.51 2.69
CA TYR A 272 -3.33 -20.33 1.68
C TYR A 272 -2.76 -20.15 0.28
N LEU A 273 -2.28 -18.96 -0.09
CA LEU A 273 -1.67 -18.72 -1.40
C LEU A 273 -0.42 -19.59 -1.65
N THR A 274 0.21 -20.09 -0.57
CA THR A 274 1.32 -21.05 -0.66
C THR A 274 0.91 -22.51 -0.92
N ILE A 275 -0.39 -22.83 -0.90
CA ILE A 275 -0.90 -24.20 -1.12
C ILE A 275 -0.62 -24.64 -2.56
N SER A 276 0.12 -25.74 -2.73
CA SER A 276 0.41 -26.29 -4.05
C SER A 276 -0.83 -26.94 -4.71
N ALA A 277 -0.80 -27.10 -6.04
CA ALA A 277 -1.84 -27.84 -6.78
C ALA A 277 -1.93 -29.33 -6.40
N ASN A 278 -0.92 -29.88 -5.71
CA ASN A 278 -0.86 -31.29 -5.29
C ASN A 278 -1.24 -31.49 -3.81
N GLN A 279 -1.69 -30.45 -3.11
CA GLN A 279 -2.09 -30.56 -1.72
C GLN A 279 -3.23 -31.58 -1.54
N ASP A 280 -3.16 -32.40 -0.49
CA ASP A 280 -4.24 -33.34 -0.16
C ASP A 280 -5.51 -32.56 0.22
N PRO A 281 -6.63 -32.68 -0.53
CA PRO A 281 -7.87 -31.99 -0.22
C PRO A 281 -8.40 -32.29 1.19
N ASN A 282 -8.13 -33.50 1.73
CA ASN A 282 -8.59 -33.86 3.07
C ASN A 282 -7.88 -33.08 4.19
N SER A 283 -6.73 -32.47 3.89
CA SER A 283 -5.98 -31.66 4.85
C SER A 283 -6.51 -30.23 5.00
N LEU A 284 -7.32 -29.73 4.05
CA LEU A 284 -7.73 -28.32 3.99
C LEU A 284 -8.49 -27.86 5.24
N LYS A 285 -9.30 -28.74 5.83
CA LYS A 285 -9.99 -28.43 7.09
C LYS A 285 -9.01 -28.21 8.24
N ASN A 286 -7.99 -29.04 8.35
CA ASN A 286 -6.99 -28.89 9.42
C ASN A 286 -6.15 -27.62 9.21
N ILE A 287 -5.74 -27.36 7.97
CA ILE A 287 -5.02 -26.14 7.58
C ILE A 287 -5.85 -24.89 7.94
N ALA A 288 -7.13 -24.87 7.55
CA ALA A 288 -8.01 -23.75 7.86
C ALA A 288 -8.20 -23.56 9.37
N THR A 289 -8.38 -24.64 10.13
CA THR A 289 -8.47 -24.59 11.60
C THR A 289 -7.20 -24.01 12.21
N GLU A 290 -6.01 -24.44 11.79
CA GLU A 290 -4.76 -23.96 12.37
C GLU A 290 -4.55 -22.45 12.15
N VAL A 291 -4.82 -21.97 10.93
CA VAL A 291 -4.76 -20.55 10.59
C VAL A 291 -5.78 -19.76 11.40
N THR A 292 -7.04 -20.20 11.43
CA THR A 292 -8.10 -19.48 12.14
C THR A 292 -7.94 -19.51 13.65
N ASP A 293 -7.41 -20.58 14.24
CA ASP A 293 -7.08 -20.64 15.67
C ASP A 293 -6.04 -19.59 16.07
N LYS A 294 -5.03 -19.34 15.23
CA LYS A 294 -4.05 -18.25 15.45
C LYS A 294 -4.68 -16.87 15.39
N ILE A 295 -5.58 -16.65 14.43
CA ILE A 295 -6.32 -15.38 14.30
C ILE A 295 -7.21 -15.16 15.53
N ILE A 296 -7.96 -16.19 15.95
CA ILE A 296 -8.81 -16.14 17.14
C ILE A 296 -7.97 -15.87 18.41
N ALA A 297 -6.79 -16.47 18.53
CA ALA A 297 -5.88 -16.20 19.65
C ALA A 297 -5.40 -14.74 19.65
N ALA A 298 -5.11 -14.17 18.47
CA ALA A 298 -4.74 -12.76 18.33
C ALA A 298 -5.88 -11.81 18.71
N ILE A 299 -7.12 -12.08 18.25
CA ILE A 299 -8.32 -11.34 18.63
C ILE A 299 -8.47 -11.33 20.15
N LYS A 300 -8.35 -12.50 20.80
CA LYS A 300 -8.43 -12.63 22.26
C LYS A 300 -7.30 -11.91 22.99
N THR A 301 -6.12 -11.78 22.38
CA THR A 301 -4.97 -11.07 22.95
C THR A 301 -5.21 -9.56 22.95
N VAL A 302 -5.75 -9.01 21.86
CA VAL A 302 -6.06 -7.57 21.75
C VAL A 302 -7.29 -7.19 22.57
N ASN A 303 -8.31 -8.06 22.65
CA ASN A 303 -9.48 -7.91 23.50
C ASN A 303 -10.16 -6.54 23.44
N ALA A 304 -10.29 -5.98 22.22
CA ALA A 304 -10.87 -4.66 22.00
C ALA A 304 -12.38 -4.61 22.30
N GLN A 305 -12.89 -3.41 22.60
CA GLN A 305 -14.30 -3.13 22.86
C GLN A 305 -15.19 -3.61 21.72
N LYS A 306 -14.71 -3.44 20.49
CA LYS A 306 -15.32 -3.97 19.27
C LYS A 306 -14.23 -4.60 18.40
N THR A 307 -14.58 -5.69 17.73
CA THR A 307 -13.71 -6.36 16.77
C THR A 307 -14.46 -6.56 15.46
N LEU A 308 -13.84 -6.19 14.34
CA LEU A 308 -14.20 -6.68 13.02
C LEU A 308 -13.19 -7.75 12.61
N VAL A 309 -13.67 -8.90 12.18
CA VAL A 309 -12.85 -9.94 11.55
C VAL A 309 -13.31 -10.12 10.11
N ILE A 310 -12.43 -9.80 9.16
CA ILE A 310 -12.75 -9.77 7.75
C ILE A 310 -12.47 -11.13 7.13
N GLY A 311 -13.52 -11.73 6.55
CA GLY A 311 -13.40 -12.98 5.80
C GLY A 311 -12.59 -12.80 4.51
N LEU A 312 -12.07 -13.90 4.00
CA LEU A 312 -11.33 -13.91 2.74
C LEU A 312 -12.30 -13.99 1.56
N PRO A 313 -12.03 -13.29 0.43
CA PRO A 313 -12.69 -13.62 -0.82
C PRO A 313 -12.31 -15.03 -1.29
N ASN A 314 -13.00 -15.55 -2.29
CA ASN A 314 -12.60 -16.79 -2.95
C ASN A 314 -11.22 -16.61 -3.64
N LEU A 315 -10.16 -17.06 -2.96
CA LEU A 315 -8.78 -16.95 -3.46
C LEU A 315 -8.51 -17.75 -4.74
N GLY A 316 -9.38 -18.73 -5.06
CA GLY A 316 -9.33 -19.47 -6.31
C GLY A 316 -9.65 -18.64 -7.56
N LEU A 317 -10.11 -17.40 -7.38
CA LEU A 317 -10.36 -16.45 -8.48
C LEU A 317 -9.12 -15.62 -8.85
N THR A 318 -8.05 -15.70 -8.07
CA THR A 318 -6.82 -14.94 -8.33
C THR A 318 -6.14 -15.43 -9.63
N PRO A 319 -5.53 -14.53 -10.42
CA PRO A 319 -4.70 -14.91 -11.56
C PRO A 319 -3.59 -15.91 -11.20
N GLU A 320 -2.97 -15.76 -10.02
CA GLU A 320 -1.93 -16.66 -9.54
C GLU A 320 -2.47 -18.08 -9.31
N SER A 321 -3.62 -18.23 -8.64
CA SER A 321 -4.24 -19.53 -8.44
C SER A 321 -4.58 -20.24 -9.76
N LYS A 322 -5.05 -19.46 -10.75
CA LYS A 322 -5.30 -19.97 -12.09
C LYS A 322 -4.03 -20.47 -12.78
N ASN A 323 -2.91 -19.78 -12.61
CA ASN A 323 -1.62 -20.18 -13.18
C ASN A 323 -1.06 -21.43 -12.50
N ILE A 324 -1.23 -21.55 -11.18
CA ILE A 324 -0.78 -22.72 -10.40
C ILE A 324 -1.68 -23.95 -10.65
N GLY A 325 -2.97 -23.74 -10.92
CA GLY A 325 -3.94 -24.81 -11.12
C GLY A 325 -4.59 -25.32 -9.82
N ASN A 326 -4.58 -24.52 -8.75
CA ASN A 326 -5.08 -24.89 -7.41
C ASN A 326 -6.44 -24.24 -7.05
N GLN A 327 -7.20 -23.72 -8.02
CA GLN A 327 -8.40 -22.90 -7.78
C GLN A 327 -9.44 -23.56 -6.88
N ASN A 328 -9.70 -24.87 -7.06
CA ASN A 328 -10.68 -25.59 -6.25
C ASN A 328 -10.24 -25.69 -4.78
N LEU A 329 -8.95 -25.92 -4.53
CA LEU A 329 -8.39 -26.00 -3.19
C LEU A 329 -8.48 -24.64 -2.50
N LEU A 330 -8.11 -23.56 -3.20
CA LEU A 330 -8.18 -22.21 -2.64
C LEU A 330 -9.61 -21.74 -2.40
N LYS A 331 -10.55 -22.11 -3.27
CA LYS A 331 -11.98 -21.86 -3.03
C LYS A 331 -12.46 -22.56 -1.75
N GLU A 332 -12.13 -23.83 -1.59
CA GLU A 332 -12.57 -24.62 -0.44
C GLU A 332 -11.96 -24.11 0.87
N VAL A 333 -10.64 -23.88 0.92
CA VAL A 333 -9.97 -23.42 2.14
C VAL A 333 -10.41 -22.00 2.54
N SER A 334 -10.66 -21.11 1.58
CA SER A 334 -11.23 -19.77 1.85
C SER A 334 -12.63 -19.88 2.45
N SER A 335 -13.46 -20.80 1.95
CA SER A 335 -14.80 -21.05 2.50
C SER A 335 -14.74 -21.61 3.93
N LEU A 336 -13.82 -22.55 4.20
CA LEU A 336 -13.63 -23.12 5.53
C LEU A 336 -13.14 -22.07 6.53
N HIS A 337 -12.17 -21.23 6.13
CA HIS A 337 -11.69 -20.10 6.92
C HIS A 337 -12.85 -19.18 7.34
N ASN A 338 -13.66 -18.77 6.37
CA ASN A 338 -14.80 -17.88 6.61
C ASN A 338 -15.84 -18.54 7.52
N GLN A 339 -16.14 -19.83 7.33
CA GLN A 339 -17.09 -20.55 8.16
C GLN A 339 -16.64 -20.59 9.63
N ILE A 340 -15.37 -20.88 9.89
CA ILE A 340 -14.83 -20.97 11.26
C ILE A 340 -14.83 -19.60 11.94
N LEU A 341 -14.34 -18.55 11.28
CA LEU A 341 -14.30 -17.21 11.86
C LEU A 341 -15.69 -16.60 12.05
N LYS A 342 -16.63 -16.87 11.13
CA LYS A 342 -18.03 -16.48 11.28
C LYS A 342 -18.66 -17.15 12.50
N GLN A 343 -18.48 -18.47 12.65
CA GLN A 343 -18.99 -19.19 13.82
C GLN A 343 -18.39 -18.63 15.12
N PHE A 344 -17.08 -18.37 15.15
CA PHE A 344 -16.45 -17.72 16.30
C PHE A 344 -17.08 -16.37 16.62
N ALA A 345 -17.29 -15.50 15.62
CA ALA A 345 -17.88 -14.18 15.81
C ALA A 345 -19.33 -14.25 16.31
N GLU A 346 -20.13 -15.21 15.83
CA GLU A 346 -21.52 -15.43 16.30
C GLU A 346 -21.60 -15.79 17.80
N ASP A 347 -20.54 -16.39 18.35
CA ASP A 347 -20.42 -16.72 19.78
C ASP A 347 -19.88 -15.55 20.64
N GLN A 348 -19.49 -14.41 20.03
CA GLN A 348 -18.98 -13.24 20.74
C GLN A 348 -20.00 -12.09 20.73
N THR A 349 -20.06 -11.31 21.81
CA THR A 349 -20.93 -10.12 21.88
C THR A 349 -20.27 -8.86 21.29
N ASN A 350 -18.94 -8.86 21.15
CA ASN A 350 -18.14 -7.73 20.70
C ASN A 350 -17.41 -7.95 19.37
N THR A 351 -17.63 -9.09 18.69
CA THR A 351 -16.97 -9.40 17.42
C THR A 351 -18.02 -9.52 16.30
N GLU A 352 -17.79 -8.85 15.18
CA GLU A 352 -18.62 -8.93 13.99
C GLU A 352 -17.78 -9.47 12.81
N PHE A 353 -18.32 -10.47 12.11
CA PHE A 353 -17.70 -11.05 10.92
C PHE A 353 -18.09 -10.24 9.68
N VAL A 354 -17.11 -9.79 8.91
CA VAL A 354 -17.31 -9.09 7.65
C VAL A 354 -17.31 -10.10 6.52
N ASP A 355 -18.47 -10.33 5.91
CA ASP A 355 -18.63 -11.28 4.81
C ASP A 355 -18.27 -10.61 3.49
N MET A 356 -17.16 -11.03 2.89
CA MET A 356 -16.67 -10.48 1.63
C MET A 356 -17.34 -11.09 0.40
N ASN A 357 -18.14 -12.15 0.53
CA ASN A 357 -18.77 -12.80 -0.61
C ASN A 357 -19.70 -11.88 -1.40
N PRO A 358 -20.61 -11.07 -0.79
CA PRO A 358 -21.56 -10.26 -1.55
C PRO A 358 -20.89 -9.26 -2.49
N ILE A 359 -19.78 -8.66 -2.06
CA ILE A 359 -19.04 -7.69 -2.87
C ILE A 359 -18.24 -8.38 -3.99
N PHE A 360 -17.52 -9.47 -3.69
CA PHE A 360 -16.69 -10.15 -4.69
C PHE A 360 -17.48 -11.01 -5.68
N GLU A 361 -18.59 -11.62 -5.26
CA GLU A 361 -19.48 -12.33 -6.19
C GLU A 361 -20.12 -11.37 -7.18
N MET A 362 -20.58 -10.19 -6.72
CA MET A 362 -21.09 -9.14 -7.60
C MET A 362 -20.00 -8.65 -8.55
N LEU A 363 -18.79 -8.42 -8.04
CA LEU A 363 -17.66 -7.96 -8.83
C LEU A 363 -17.36 -8.89 -10.03
N VAL A 364 -17.39 -10.21 -9.79
CA VAL A 364 -17.00 -11.21 -10.79
C VAL A 364 -18.17 -11.65 -11.69
N ASN A 365 -19.38 -11.80 -11.12
CA ASN A 365 -20.52 -12.35 -11.85
C ASN A 365 -21.45 -11.27 -12.44
N ASP A 366 -21.38 -10.04 -11.94
CA ASP A 366 -22.24 -8.92 -12.33
C ASP A 366 -21.48 -7.59 -12.25
N THR A 367 -20.36 -7.54 -12.99
CA THR A 367 -19.43 -6.40 -12.97
C THR A 367 -20.12 -5.08 -13.33
N ASP A 368 -21.18 -5.09 -14.14
CA ASP A 368 -21.92 -3.88 -14.51
C ASP A 368 -22.68 -3.30 -13.30
N ASN A 369 -23.36 -4.14 -12.50
CA ASN A 369 -23.98 -3.67 -11.27
C ASN A 369 -22.95 -3.33 -10.19
N PHE A 370 -21.82 -4.04 -10.13
CA PHE A 370 -20.71 -3.65 -9.27
C PHE A 370 -20.22 -2.23 -9.62
N ASN A 371 -19.95 -1.98 -10.90
CA ASN A 371 -19.56 -0.68 -11.43
C ASN A 371 -20.58 0.40 -11.11
N LYS A 372 -21.87 0.09 -11.21
CA LYS A 372 -22.94 1.03 -10.85
C LYS A 372 -23.00 1.32 -9.35
N LYS A 373 -22.82 0.29 -8.50
CA LYS A 373 -22.95 0.40 -7.04
C LYS A 373 -21.76 1.13 -6.41
N TYR A 374 -20.54 0.73 -6.76
CA TYR A 374 -19.29 1.25 -6.19
C TYR A 374 -18.59 2.24 -7.11
N HIS A 375 -19.28 2.66 -8.17
CA HIS A 375 -18.82 3.65 -9.12
C HIS A 375 -17.45 3.36 -9.73
N THR A 376 -17.24 2.12 -10.14
CA THR A 376 -16.00 1.65 -10.78
C THR A 376 -16.15 1.57 -12.31
N SER A 377 -15.04 1.34 -13.02
CA SER A 377 -14.98 1.22 -14.49
C SER A 377 -14.34 -0.11 -14.93
N ILE A 378 -14.56 -1.16 -14.15
CA ILE A 378 -13.96 -2.48 -14.35
C ILE A 378 -14.57 -3.11 -15.60
N SER A 379 -13.72 -3.66 -16.48
CA SER A 379 -14.20 -4.35 -17.67
C SER A 379 -14.55 -5.81 -17.32
N PRO A 380 -15.75 -6.30 -17.68
CA PRO A 380 -16.11 -7.72 -17.51
C PRO A 380 -15.11 -8.69 -18.18
N SER A 381 -14.38 -8.22 -19.21
CA SER A 381 -13.39 -9.03 -19.93
C SER A 381 -12.03 -9.16 -19.22
N LYS A 382 -11.79 -8.35 -18.18
CA LYS A 382 -10.50 -8.22 -17.48
C LYS A 382 -10.58 -8.67 -16.01
N THR A 383 -11.66 -9.34 -15.62
CA THR A 383 -11.92 -9.78 -14.24
C THR A 383 -10.96 -10.86 -13.72
N ASN A 384 -10.22 -11.53 -14.61
CA ASN A 384 -9.26 -12.59 -14.26
C ASN A 384 -7.85 -12.34 -14.82
N GLN A 385 -7.54 -11.07 -15.13
CA GLN A 385 -6.26 -10.66 -15.68
C GLN A 385 -5.55 -9.72 -14.70
N SER A 386 -4.23 -9.74 -14.71
CA SER A 386 -3.39 -8.80 -13.96
C SER A 386 -3.05 -7.59 -14.84
N CYS A 387 -3.13 -6.37 -14.29
CA CYS A 387 -2.67 -5.19 -15.03
C CYS A 387 -1.13 -5.12 -15.09
N TRP A 388 -0.46 -5.45 -14.01
CA TRP A 388 0.98 -5.53 -13.87
C TRP A 388 1.41 -6.99 -13.92
N SER A 389 2.25 -7.35 -14.90
CA SER A 389 2.66 -8.74 -15.12
C SER A 389 4.07 -9.08 -14.59
N GLY A 390 4.71 -8.18 -13.85
CA GLY A 390 6.05 -8.43 -13.30
C GLY A 390 6.03 -8.69 -11.79
N GLY A 391 7.21 -8.95 -11.22
CA GLY A 391 7.34 -9.29 -9.81
C GLY A 391 7.18 -8.11 -8.85
N TYR A 392 7.02 -8.45 -7.56
CA TYR A 392 7.04 -7.54 -6.41
C TYR A 392 8.44 -7.03 -6.09
N PHE A 393 9.42 -7.87 -6.37
CA PHE A 393 10.82 -7.65 -6.03
C PHE A 393 11.48 -6.71 -7.04
N SER A 394 12.43 -5.94 -6.53
CA SER A 394 13.33 -5.15 -7.38
C SER A 394 14.40 -6.01 -8.09
N TYR A 395 14.37 -7.34 -7.96
CA TYR A 395 15.32 -8.29 -8.56
C TYR A 395 14.69 -9.65 -8.93
N ASN A 396 15.21 -10.34 -9.95
CA ASN A 396 14.81 -11.68 -10.40
C ASN A 396 15.77 -12.75 -9.84
N PRO A 397 15.31 -13.78 -9.12
CA PRO A 397 16.18 -14.80 -8.55
C PRO A 397 16.33 -15.96 -9.54
N ASP A 398 17.11 -15.78 -10.60
CA ASP A 398 17.66 -16.95 -11.28
C ASP A 398 18.90 -17.40 -10.49
N GLY A 399 18.68 -18.31 -9.53
CA GLY A 399 19.74 -19.08 -8.87
C GLY A 399 19.98 -18.83 -7.38
N LEU A 400 19.19 -18.01 -6.70
CA LEU A 400 19.25 -17.86 -5.24
C LEU A 400 18.20 -18.75 -4.57
N ASN A 401 18.60 -19.48 -3.53
CA ASN A 401 17.67 -20.14 -2.64
C ASN A 401 16.80 -19.05 -1.98
N SER A 402 15.50 -19.06 -2.25
CA SER A 402 14.54 -18.09 -1.70
C SER A 402 14.68 -17.96 -0.18
N LYS A 403 14.94 -19.07 0.51
CA LYS A 403 15.18 -19.11 1.96
C LYS A 403 16.37 -18.25 2.39
N GLU A 404 17.49 -18.32 1.67
CA GLU A 404 18.71 -17.56 1.99
C GLU A 404 18.53 -16.06 1.73
N PHE A 405 17.77 -15.69 0.69
CA PHE A 405 17.39 -14.30 0.44
C PHE A 405 16.55 -13.72 1.61
N TYR A 406 15.55 -14.46 2.08
CA TYR A 406 14.70 -14.02 3.19
C TYR A 406 15.44 -14.00 4.53
N GLU A 407 16.31 -14.98 4.79
CA GLU A 407 17.17 -14.99 5.99
C GLU A 407 18.07 -13.75 6.05
N ASN A 408 18.60 -13.30 4.91
CA ASN A 408 19.41 -12.09 4.85
C ASN A 408 18.58 -10.81 5.00
N LEU A 409 17.34 -10.79 4.50
CA LEU A 409 16.40 -9.67 4.70
C LEU A 409 16.06 -9.49 6.20
N LEU A 410 15.90 -10.59 6.94
CA LEU A 410 15.64 -10.59 8.38
C LEU A 410 16.81 -10.06 9.21
N ARG A 411 18.06 -10.33 8.77
CA ARG A 411 19.29 -9.89 9.44
C ARG A 411 19.64 -8.42 9.18
N GLY A 412 19.12 -7.83 8.11
CA GLY A 412 19.43 -6.45 7.69
C GLY A 412 18.68 -5.35 8.45
N ASN A 413 17.82 -5.68 9.42
CA ASN A 413 16.99 -4.70 10.11
C ASN A 413 17.59 -4.33 11.50
N PRO A 414 17.91 -3.06 11.79
CA PRO A 414 18.46 -2.65 13.08
C PRO A 414 17.49 -2.84 14.26
N LYS A 415 16.20 -3.11 14.00
CA LYS A 415 15.20 -3.45 15.03
C LYS A 415 14.97 -4.94 15.24
N THR A 416 15.52 -5.82 14.40
CA THR A 416 15.60 -7.26 14.70
C THR A 416 16.78 -7.61 15.63
N ILE A 417 17.53 -6.60 16.11
CA ILE A 417 18.58 -6.79 17.14
C ILE A 417 18.02 -7.34 18.47
N LEU A 418 16.70 -7.35 18.68
CA LEU A 418 16.09 -8.05 19.82
C LEU A 418 15.88 -9.57 19.59
N LEU A 419 16.15 -10.10 18.39
CA LEU A 419 15.97 -11.52 18.08
C LEU A 419 17.21 -12.38 18.35
N GLN A 420 18.33 -11.82 18.84
CA GLN A 420 19.53 -12.60 19.14
C GLN A 420 20.31 -12.14 20.39
N GLU A 421 19.64 -11.67 21.44
CA GLU A 421 20.28 -11.61 22.77
C GLU A 421 19.98 -12.86 23.62
N SER A 422 20.34 -14.00 23.04
CA SER A 422 20.99 -15.09 23.79
C SER A 422 22.17 -15.60 22.96
N GLU A 423 23.13 -14.73 22.64
CA GLU A 423 24.57 -15.01 22.64
C GLU A 423 25.37 -13.82 22.06
N ASN A 424 26.32 -13.33 22.86
CA ASN A 424 27.30 -12.26 22.60
C ASN A 424 27.70 -11.99 21.14
N ILE A 425 27.24 -10.88 20.54
CA ILE A 425 27.95 -10.19 19.45
C ILE A 425 27.90 -8.68 19.66
N SER A 426 29.08 -8.07 19.75
CA SER A 426 29.28 -6.64 20.00
C SER A 426 28.69 -5.75 18.90
N SER A 427 27.92 -4.74 19.32
CA SER A 427 27.45 -3.63 18.50
C SER A 427 28.59 -2.90 17.79
N GLY A 428 28.55 -2.85 16.45
CA GLY A 428 29.44 -2.04 15.62
C GLY A 428 28.62 -1.21 14.62
N GLU A 429 28.91 0.10 14.57
CA GLU A 429 28.31 1.07 13.65
C GLU A 429 28.43 0.61 12.17
N LEU A 430 27.37 0.87 11.39
CA LEU A 430 27.30 0.58 9.96
C LEU A 430 28.22 1.54 9.16
N ASP A 431 29.33 1.01 8.66
CA ASP A 431 30.24 1.70 7.72
C ASP A 431 29.82 1.42 6.27
N MET A 432 29.23 2.44 5.64
CA MET A 432 28.76 2.45 4.25
C MET A 432 29.85 2.17 3.20
N ASN A 433 31.14 2.20 3.57
CA ASN A 433 32.25 2.01 2.64
C ASN A 433 32.72 0.55 2.46
N LYS A 434 32.02 -0.44 3.04
CA LYS A 434 32.38 -1.86 2.96
C LYS A 434 31.43 -2.74 2.16
N ILE A 435 30.52 -2.16 1.36
CA ILE A 435 29.67 -2.94 0.46
C ILE A 435 30.47 -3.23 -0.82
N PRO A 436 30.90 -4.47 -1.10
CA PRO A 436 31.67 -4.76 -2.31
C PRO A 436 30.70 -4.86 -3.49
N LEU A 437 30.74 -3.86 -4.37
CA LEU A 437 30.07 -3.86 -5.67
C LEU A 437 30.73 -4.88 -6.60
N ASN A 438 30.24 -6.11 -6.62
CA ASN A 438 30.71 -7.14 -7.54
C ASN A 438 29.72 -7.32 -8.73
N PRO A 439 30.10 -8.08 -9.78
CA PRO A 439 29.25 -8.33 -10.96
C PRO A 439 27.89 -8.99 -10.66
N ASP A 440 27.71 -9.59 -9.49
CA ASP A 440 26.43 -10.16 -9.03
C ASP A 440 25.48 -9.07 -8.52
N ILE A 441 25.99 -7.92 -8.05
CA ILE A 441 25.18 -6.71 -7.81
C ILE A 441 24.85 -6.00 -9.12
N THR A 442 25.70 -6.13 -10.16
CA THR A 442 25.40 -5.61 -11.50
C THR A 442 24.42 -6.50 -12.26
N SER A 443 24.45 -7.82 -12.04
CA SER A 443 23.48 -8.79 -12.59
C SER A 443 22.16 -8.71 -11.83
N ALA A 444 22.24 -8.61 -10.49
CA ALA A 444 21.52 -7.73 -9.54
C ALA A 444 20.52 -6.68 -10.06
N ILE A 445 20.96 -5.97 -11.09
CA ILE A 445 20.36 -4.72 -11.58
C ILE A 445 19.58 -4.93 -12.88
N LEU A 446 19.85 -6.00 -13.64
CA LEU A 446 19.38 -6.17 -15.03
C LEU A 446 18.04 -6.90 -15.19
N ALA A 447 17.51 -7.54 -14.14
CA ALA A 447 16.31 -8.39 -14.28
C ALA A 447 15.01 -7.80 -13.69
N ALA A 448 15.03 -6.54 -13.24
CA ALA A 448 13.85 -5.82 -12.75
C ALA A 448 12.94 -5.26 -13.86
N GLU A 449 13.27 -5.51 -15.13
CA GLU A 449 12.60 -4.90 -16.29
C GLU A 449 11.60 -5.83 -17.01
N THR A 450 11.46 -7.09 -16.60
CA THR A 450 10.55 -8.04 -17.27
C THR A 450 9.16 -8.00 -16.64
N GLY A 451 8.38 -6.97 -16.98
CA GLY A 451 6.96 -6.95 -16.71
C GLY A 451 6.26 -5.90 -17.55
N LYS A 452 5.06 -6.19 -18.02
CA LYS A 452 4.26 -5.29 -18.83
C LYS A 452 3.18 -4.67 -17.95
N LEU A 453 3.09 -3.35 -17.98
CA LEU A 453 1.96 -2.63 -17.44
C LEU A 453 0.84 -2.58 -18.49
N CYS A 454 -0.40 -2.77 -18.06
CA CYS A 454 -1.57 -2.63 -18.91
C CYS A 454 -1.84 -1.16 -19.26
N ASP A 455 -2.58 -0.93 -20.34
CA ASP A 455 -2.85 0.45 -20.82
C ASP A 455 -3.81 1.20 -19.87
N ASN A 456 -4.85 0.53 -19.36
CA ASN A 456 -5.91 1.11 -18.53
C ASN A 456 -6.09 0.33 -17.22
N PRO A 457 -5.32 0.63 -16.15
CA PRO A 457 -5.43 -0.06 -14.86
C PRO A 457 -6.83 -0.02 -14.22
N GLN A 458 -7.61 1.03 -14.52
CA GLN A 458 -8.99 1.20 -14.05
C GLN A 458 -9.96 0.11 -14.50
N GLU A 459 -9.63 -0.61 -15.58
CA GLU A 459 -10.50 -1.66 -16.12
C GLU A 459 -10.24 -3.03 -15.48
N TYR A 460 -9.26 -3.14 -14.58
CA TYR A 460 -8.80 -4.41 -14.00
C TYR A 460 -9.23 -4.55 -12.54
N ILE A 461 -9.60 -5.78 -12.16
CA ILE A 461 -9.76 -6.18 -10.75
C ILE A 461 -8.40 -6.29 -10.08
N PHE A 462 -7.49 -7.01 -10.72
CA PHE A 462 -6.20 -7.34 -10.15
C PHE A 462 -5.11 -6.41 -10.67
N TRP A 463 -4.40 -5.81 -9.73
CA TRP A 463 -3.18 -5.10 -10.03
C TRP A 463 -2.10 -6.08 -10.47
N ASP A 464 -1.87 -7.16 -9.73
CA ASP A 464 -0.89 -8.21 -10.05
C ASP A 464 -1.51 -9.62 -9.95
N GLY A 465 -0.74 -10.64 -9.57
CA GLY A 465 -1.20 -12.02 -9.49
C GLY A 465 -2.27 -12.27 -8.44
N VAL A 466 -2.32 -11.44 -7.38
CA VAL A 466 -3.23 -11.64 -6.23
C VAL A 466 -3.82 -10.35 -5.69
N HIS A 467 -3.14 -9.21 -5.85
CA HIS A 467 -3.57 -7.96 -5.22
C HIS A 467 -4.58 -7.19 -6.08
N PRO A 468 -5.60 -6.58 -5.45
CA PRO A 468 -6.59 -5.77 -6.14
C PRO A 468 -6.03 -4.40 -6.58
N THR A 469 -6.67 -3.81 -7.59
CA THR A 469 -6.43 -2.42 -7.99
C THR A 469 -7.05 -1.44 -6.99
N TYR A 470 -6.66 -0.18 -7.10
CA TYR A 470 -7.21 0.93 -6.32
C TYR A 470 -8.75 0.99 -6.35
N GLN A 471 -9.40 0.72 -7.49
CA GLN A 471 -10.87 0.74 -7.57
C GLN A 471 -11.52 -0.32 -6.69
N VAL A 472 -10.92 -1.51 -6.64
CA VAL A 472 -11.42 -2.58 -5.79
C VAL A 472 -11.14 -2.27 -4.32
N HIS A 473 -10.01 -1.63 -3.99
CA HIS A 473 -9.79 -1.10 -2.63
C HIS A 473 -10.79 0.00 -2.25
N LYS A 474 -11.18 0.88 -3.17
CA LYS A 474 -12.21 1.90 -2.94
C LYS A 474 -13.57 1.27 -2.67
N ALA A 475 -13.97 0.28 -3.48
CA ALA A 475 -15.20 -0.47 -3.26
C ALA A 475 -15.18 -1.26 -1.94
N LEU A 476 -14.04 -1.85 -1.58
CA LEU A 476 -13.81 -2.51 -0.29
C LEU A 476 -14.00 -1.53 0.87
N PHE A 477 -13.39 -0.36 0.78
CA PHE A 477 -13.54 0.70 1.75
C PHE A 477 -15.01 1.13 1.89
N GLU A 478 -15.70 1.41 0.78
CA GLU A 478 -17.13 1.77 0.76
C GLU A 478 -18.01 0.70 1.41
N TYR A 479 -17.75 -0.58 1.12
CA TYR A 479 -18.49 -1.68 1.71
C TYR A 479 -18.29 -1.78 3.23
N ILE A 480 -17.04 -1.76 3.69
CA ILE A 480 -16.72 -1.84 5.13
C ILE A 480 -17.27 -0.60 5.86
N ALA A 481 -17.06 0.59 5.31
CA ALA A 481 -17.49 1.84 5.91
C ALA A 481 -19.02 1.91 6.06
N ASN A 482 -19.76 1.65 4.99
CA ASN A 482 -21.21 1.76 4.99
C ASN A 482 -21.87 0.65 5.81
N GLU A 483 -21.51 -0.61 5.55
CA GLU A 483 -22.24 -1.78 6.09
C GLU A 483 -21.78 -2.14 7.51
N TYR A 484 -20.50 -1.96 7.82
CA TYR A 484 -19.90 -2.45 9.07
C TYR A 484 -19.46 -1.36 10.04
N LEU A 485 -19.18 -0.14 9.55
CA LEU A 485 -18.84 0.99 10.41
C LEU A 485 -19.98 2.00 10.55
N GLY A 486 -21.02 1.94 9.71
CA GLY A 486 -22.13 2.90 9.70
C GLY A 486 -21.70 4.31 9.28
N ILE A 487 -20.65 4.39 8.47
CA ILE A 487 -20.08 5.62 7.91
C ILE A 487 -20.67 5.74 6.50
N ASN A 488 -21.66 6.62 6.32
CA ASN A 488 -22.29 6.83 5.02
C ASN A 488 -21.39 7.68 4.13
N ILE A 489 -20.76 7.04 3.14
CA ILE A 489 -19.90 7.71 2.16
C ILE A 489 -20.47 7.68 0.75
#